data_AF-A0A0P9A0X1-F1
#
_entry.id   AF-A0A0P9A0X1-F1
#
_cell.length_a   1.000
_cell.length_b   1.000
_cell.length_c   1.000
_cell.angle_alpha   90.00
_cell.angle_beta   90.00
_cell.angle_gamma   90.00
#
_symmetry.space_group_name_H-M   'P 1'
#
loop_
_entity.id
_entity.type
_entity.pdbx_description
1 polymer ?
#
loop_
_entity_poly.entity_id
_entity_poly.type
_entity_poly.pdbx_seq_one_letter_code
_entity_poly.pdbx_strand_id
1 'polypeptide(L)'
;MIGMFIFGGKKKEEKKRRVEEKKLRLPESVLVAIQKFHARANKGYIKLVAEADPEKNESRAMRIMDAEQRHEEGNMYISALKQKKYQKVGAFTKFEERPPRGLPIVHGFLALLLSYHSGKVLPEIGHAVGDAIDKYYFAGERDISDIKKNPEEFAALVARELKENNIITDEEKAKQAILRGLPTIIRIAEKLWPENHDPEHLEKASNALYKGVEDPIHILRQVGIDIEPELEEFRQLLAEISGKEVRPKFPETKKAVEEELRAKGVPEEQIKVVAARLATAVWLENQLRALKESSTARLYGGVSLIEIRNLREKIVAKKHVAEKAMEHIEKYWMKGAILPLEERHIDPKMLPFVREHAAGMMKDIKNLAERVKRGELDPQDVRNILTIERDLLDVTHEAIERTIGNPENLMKNRGARGVEDKFMIKREAIEAMHIKLKPHFETARVKVPVKGDLIFNEL
;
A
#
# COMPACT_ATOMS: atom_id res chain seq x y z
N MET A 1 9.89 86.60 -10.49
CA MET A 1 9.25 85.79 -9.42
C MET A 1 9.10 84.37 -9.96
N ILE A 2 10.10 83.50 -9.75
CA ILE A 2 10.03 82.08 -10.15
C ILE A 2 10.13 81.28 -8.85
N GLY A 3 8.98 80.81 -8.39
CA GLY A 3 8.85 79.98 -7.21
C GLY A 3 9.18 78.51 -7.51
N MET A 4 9.90 77.91 -6.58
CA MET A 4 10.26 76.49 -6.45
C MET A 4 9.07 75.54 -6.59
N PHE A 5 9.30 74.33 -7.11
CA PHE A 5 8.87 73.07 -6.49
C PHE A 5 9.70 71.90 -7.06
N ILE A 6 10.69 71.42 -6.31
CA ILE A 6 11.28 70.09 -6.47
C ILE A 6 11.29 69.45 -5.09
N PHE A 7 10.31 68.60 -4.78
CA PHE A 7 10.44 67.56 -3.76
C PHE A 7 9.38 66.48 -3.98
N GLY A 8 9.80 65.22 -4.13
CA GLY A 8 8.85 64.11 -4.12
C GLY A 8 9.32 62.73 -4.59
N GLY A 9 10.52 62.58 -5.19
CA GLY A 9 10.93 61.30 -5.80
C GLY A 9 11.52 60.26 -4.82
N LYS A 10 12.42 60.67 -3.92
CA LYS A 10 13.28 59.70 -3.21
C LYS A 10 12.59 58.85 -2.13
N LYS A 11 11.56 59.37 -1.46
CA LYS A 11 10.88 58.65 -0.36
C LYS A 11 9.96 57.50 -0.85
N LYS A 12 9.52 57.53 -2.11
CA LYS A 12 8.67 56.50 -2.72
C LYS A 12 9.50 55.33 -3.26
N GLU A 13 10.69 55.59 -3.80
CA GLU A 13 11.64 54.56 -4.23
C GLU A 13 12.24 53.79 -3.05
N GLU A 14 12.57 54.47 -1.95
CA GLU A 14 13.11 53.80 -0.76
C GLU A 14 12.07 52.91 -0.05
N LYS A 15 10.78 53.30 -0.09
CA LYS A 15 9.66 52.46 0.35
C LYS A 15 9.42 51.27 -0.60
N LYS A 16 9.56 51.44 -1.92
CA LYS A 16 9.50 50.33 -2.89
C LYS A 16 10.67 49.36 -2.72
N ARG A 17 11.89 49.86 -2.52
CA ARG A 17 13.09 49.05 -2.23
C ARG A 17 12.97 48.25 -0.93
N ARG A 18 12.47 48.87 0.15
CA ARG A 18 12.20 48.18 1.43
C ARG A 18 11.05 47.17 1.36
N VAL A 19 10.11 47.32 0.42
CA VAL A 19 9.03 46.35 0.17
C VAL A 19 9.50 45.21 -0.75
N GLU A 20 10.43 45.47 -1.67
CA GLU A 20 11.09 44.44 -2.50
C GLU A 20 12.13 43.61 -1.71
N GLU A 21 12.76 44.16 -0.67
CA GLU A 21 13.75 43.47 0.18
C GLU A 21 13.18 42.47 1.19
N LYS A 22 11.85 42.28 1.24
CA LYS A 22 11.20 41.20 2.02
C LYS A 22 10.72 40.02 1.16
N LYS A 23 11.28 39.83 -0.03
CA LYS A 23 11.15 38.55 -0.75
C LYS A 23 11.87 37.48 0.07
N LEU A 24 11.12 36.47 0.50
CA LEU A 24 11.58 35.35 1.33
C LEU A 24 12.63 34.56 0.55
N ARG A 25 13.91 34.95 0.63
CA ARG A 25 15.01 34.17 0.03
C ARG A 25 15.20 32.92 0.88
N LEU A 26 14.60 31.82 0.43
CA LEU A 26 14.81 30.50 1.03
C LEU A 26 16.31 30.14 0.99
N PRO A 27 16.85 29.43 1.99
CA PRO A 27 18.21 28.91 1.95
C PRO A 27 18.47 28.06 0.69
N GLU A 28 19.69 28.09 0.17
CA GLU A 28 20.07 27.32 -1.03
C GLU A 28 19.81 25.82 -0.87
N SER A 29 20.06 25.27 0.32
CA SER A 29 19.74 23.88 0.67
C SER A 29 18.24 23.56 0.53
N VAL A 30 17.37 24.50 0.91
CA VAL A 30 15.91 24.37 0.71
C VAL A 30 15.57 24.37 -0.76
N LEU A 31 16.18 25.26 -1.55
CA LEU A 31 15.94 25.33 -3.00
C LEU A 31 16.36 24.03 -3.71
N VAL A 32 17.50 23.44 -3.32
CA VAL A 32 17.96 22.15 -3.83
C VAL A 32 17.00 21.02 -3.43
N ALA A 33 16.54 20.98 -2.18
CA ALA A 33 15.56 19.99 -1.73
C ALA A 33 14.23 20.11 -2.50
N ILE A 34 13.74 21.34 -2.71
CA ILE A 34 12.55 21.63 -3.52
C ILE A 34 12.75 21.12 -4.95
N GLN A 35 13.89 21.42 -5.58
CA GLN A 35 14.20 20.92 -6.92
C GLN A 35 14.14 19.39 -7.00
N LYS A 36 14.57 18.67 -5.96
CA LYS A 36 14.47 17.20 -5.89
C LYS A 36 13.01 16.73 -5.81
N PHE A 37 12.15 17.36 -4.99
CA PHE A 37 10.71 17.05 -4.98
C PHE A 37 10.03 17.28 -6.34
N HIS A 38 10.50 18.29 -7.08
CA HIS A 38 10.00 18.63 -8.41
C HIS A 38 10.76 17.95 -9.55
N ALA A 39 11.75 17.11 -9.24
CA ALA A 39 12.57 16.48 -10.25
C ALA A 39 11.71 15.52 -11.08
N ARG A 40 11.95 15.54 -12.40
CA ARG A 40 11.32 14.61 -13.33
C ARG A 40 11.67 13.16 -13.01
N ALA A 41 12.80 12.91 -12.36
CA ALA A 41 13.36 11.60 -12.04
C ALA A 41 13.22 11.26 -10.55
N ASN A 42 12.13 10.59 -10.15
CA ASN A 42 11.86 10.28 -8.75
C ASN A 42 11.36 8.84 -8.56
N LYS A 43 12.31 7.88 -8.56
CA LYS A 43 12.01 6.47 -8.33
C LYS A 43 11.42 6.23 -6.93
N GLY A 44 12.03 6.83 -5.90
CA GLY A 44 11.54 6.74 -4.53
C GLY A 44 10.11 7.25 -4.37
N TYR A 45 9.73 8.31 -5.09
CA TYR A 45 8.35 8.81 -5.06
C TYR A 45 7.34 7.81 -5.66
N ILE A 46 7.64 7.18 -6.80
CA ILE A 46 6.77 6.14 -7.36
C ILE A 46 6.67 4.95 -6.41
N LYS A 47 7.79 4.53 -5.80
CA LYS A 47 7.80 3.47 -4.78
C LYS A 47 6.93 3.84 -3.57
N LEU A 48 6.97 5.10 -3.13
CA LEU A 48 6.13 5.58 -2.04
C LEU A 48 4.64 5.52 -2.40
N VAL A 49 4.27 5.99 -3.59
CA VAL A 49 2.88 5.90 -4.08
C VAL A 49 2.46 4.44 -4.24
N ALA A 50 3.36 3.56 -4.68
CA ALA A 50 3.12 2.13 -4.76
C ALA A 50 2.88 1.51 -3.37
N GLU A 51 3.65 1.90 -2.36
CA GLU A 51 3.44 1.46 -0.99
C GLU A 51 2.07 1.92 -0.43
N ALA A 52 1.52 3.01 -0.94
CA ALA A 52 0.17 3.47 -0.60
C ALA A 52 -0.95 2.67 -1.28
N ASP A 53 -0.63 1.89 -2.31
CA ASP A 53 -1.57 0.98 -2.98
C ASP A 53 -1.84 -0.24 -2.06
N PRO A 54 -3.11 -0.61 -1.79
CA PRO A 54 -3.45 -1.85 -1.07
C PRO A 54 -2.79 -3.11 -1.63
N GLU A 55 -2.51 -3.12 -2.94
CA GLU A 55 -1.86 -4.22 -3.65
C GLU A 55 -0.33 -4.05 -3.76
N LYS A 56 0.23 -2.95 -3.25
CA LYS A 56 1.62 -2.55 -3.43
C LYS A 56 2.08 -2.55 -4.89
N ASN A 57 1.19 -2.13 -5.80
CA ASN A 57 1.36 -2.31 -7.23
C ASN A 57 2.13 -1.15 -7.86
N GLU A 58 3.45 -1.29 -7.95
CA GLU A 58 4.32 -0.29 -8.59
C GLU A 58 3.93 -0.03 -10.06
N SER A 59 3.51 -1.06 -10.80
CA SER A 59 3.06 -0.89 -12.19
C SER A 59 1.81 0.00 -12.30
N ARG A 60 0.90 -0.06 -11.31
CA ARG A 60 -0.25 0.86 -11.27
C ARG A 60 0.22 2.30 -11.06
N ALA A 61 1.06 2.52 -10.04
CA ALA A 61 1.62 3.84 -9.74
C ALA A 61 2.36 4.41 -10.97
N MET A 62 3.19 3.61 -11.64
CA MET A 62 3.87 4.04 -12.87
C MET A 62 2.87 4.42 -13.97
N ARG A 63 1.84 3.60 -14.21
CA ARG A 63 0.87 3.85 -15.30
C ARG A 63 0.06 5.12 -15.07
N ILE A 64 -0.50 5.32 -13.87
CA ILE A 64 -1.34 6.50 -13.59
C ILE A 64 -0.52 7.79 -13.56
N MET A 65 0.77 7.70 -13.23
CA MET A 65 1.71 8.82 -13.21
C MET A 65 2.39 9.06 -14.58
N ASP A 66 2.08 8.23 -15.58
CA ASP A 66 2.76 8.23 -16.88
C ASP A 66 4.29 8.20 -16.71
N ALA A 67 4.74 7.29 -15.84
CA ALA A 67 6.14 7.17 -15.44
C ALA A 67 6.88 6.14 -16.29
N GLU A 68 8.00 6.54 -16.87
CA GLU A 68 8.85 5.68 -17.71
C GLU A 68 10.26 5.58 -17.13
N GLN A 69 10.80 4.36 -17.07
CA GLN A 69 12.21 4.14 -16.73
C GLN A 69 13.07 4.47 -17.95
N ARG A 70 14.00 5.43 -17.83
CA ARG A 70 14.98 5.73 -18.88
C ARG A 70 16.31 5.07 -18.55
N HIS A 71 16.88 4.38 -19.53
CA HIS A 71 18.00 3.43 -19.38
C HIS A 71 19.30 4.02 -18.81
N GLU A 72 19.49 5.34 -18.79
CA GLU A 72 20.83 5.89 -18.52
C GLU A 72 21.18 6.09 -17.04
N GLU A 73 20.25 6.08 -16.07
CA GLU A 73 20.64 6.34 -14.65
C GLU A 73 19.69 5.77 -13.57
N GLY A 74 18.84 4.79 -13.87
CA GLY A 74 17.82 4.33 -12.91
C GLY A 74 16.77 5.40 -12.57
N ASN A 75 16.64 6.41 -13.44
CA ASN A 75 15.70 7.52 -13.34
C ASN A 75 14.30 7.08 -13.81
N MET A 76 13.26 7.41 -13.03
CA MET A 76 11.86 7.28 -13.43
C MET A 76 11.30 8.63 -13.83
N TYR A 77 11.03 8.82 -15.12
CA TYR A 77 10.50 10.07 -15.68
C TYR A 77 8.98 10.14 -15.52
N ILE A 78 8.45 11.07 -14.71
CA ILE A 78 7.00 11.24 -14.52
C ILE A 78 6.45 12.26 -15.53
N SER A 79 5.77 11.77 -16.58
CA SER A 79 5.21 12.63 -17.63
C SER A 79 3.92 13.33 -17.19
N ALA A 80 3.14 12.79 -16.26
CA ALA A 80 1.93 13.43 -15.75
C ALA A 80 2.20 14.71 -14.94
N LEU A 81 3.45 14.90 -14.50
CA LEU A 81 3.95 16.12 -13.89
C LEU A 81 4.67 17.01 -14.92
N LYS A 82 4.48 16.81 -16.24
CA LYS A 82 5.06 17.65 -17.31
C LYS A 82 4.48 19.07 -17.28
N GLN A 83 4.90 19.84 -16.31
CA GLN A 83 4.86 21.27 -16.46
C GLN A 83 6.06 21.72 -17.31
N LYS A 84 5.79 22.23 -18.51
CA LYS A 84 6.67 23.24 -19.14
C LYS A 84 6.90 24.46 -18.21
N LYS A 85 6.09 24.63 -17.15
CA LYS A 85 6.11 25.74 -16.19
C LYS A 85 6.89 25.45 -14.88
N TYR A 86 6.78 24.29 -14.20
CA TYR A 86 7.65 23.91 -13.07
C TYR A 86 9.10 23.75 -13.51
N GLN A 87 9.33 23.38 -14.78
CA GLN A 87 10.67 23.42 -15.35
C GLN A 87 11.21 24.84 -15.51
N LYS A 88 10.36 25.84 -15.77
CA LYS A 88 10.78 27.26 -15.72
C LYS A 88 11.02 27.74 -14.28
N VAL A 89 10.34 27.14 -13.30
CA VAL A 89 10.56 27.39 -11.86
C VAL A 89 11.86 26.73 -11.38
N GLY A 90 12.19 25.52 -11.87
CA GLY A 90 13.41 24.78 -11.55
C GLY A 90 14.65 25.22 -12.35
N ALA A 91 14.47 25.77 -13.55
CA ALA A 91 15.54 26.35 -14.35
C ALA A 91 15.87 27.76 -13.84
N PHE A 92 16.78 27.82 -12.86
CA PHE A 92 17.64 28.96 -12.49
C PHE A 92 17.14 30.37 -12.85
N THR A 93 16.65 31.11 -11.84
CA THR A 93 16.88 32.55 -11.54
C THR A 93 15.69 33.29 -10.90
N LYS A 94 14.50 32.68 -10.74
CA LYS A 94 13.37 33.33 -10.05
C LYS A 94 12.58 32.38 -9.13
N PHE A 95 13.20 31.89 -8.06
CA PHE A 95 12.45 31.53 -6.83
C PHE A 95 12.09 32.81 -6.04
N GLU A 96 11.70 33.88 -6.74
CA GLU A 96 11.18 35.08 -6.10
C GLU A 96 9.71 34.92 -5.66
N GLU A 97 9.06 33.85 -6.14
CA GLU A 97 7.64 33.52 -5.95
C GLU A 97 7.52 32.15 -5.27
N ARG A 98 6.53 32.01 -4.38
CA ARG A 98 6.40 30.94 -3.38
C ARG A 98 6.34 29.55 -4.04
N PRO A 99 7.18 28.57 -3.66
CA PRO A 99 7.14 27.24 -4.26
C PRO A 99 5.77 26.57 -4.01
N PRO A 100 5.28 25.74 -4.96
CA PRO A 100 4.01 24.99 -4.88
C PRO A 100 4.08 23.88 -3.80
N ARG A 101 4.21 24.28 -2.54
CA ARG A 101 4.47 23.42 -1.37
C ARG A 101 3.52 22.23 -1.35
N GLY A 102 4.07 21.02 -1.30
CA GLY A 102 3.32 19.77 -1.13
C GLY A 102 2.46 19.33 -2.31
N LEU A 103 2.22 20.19 -3.32
CA LEU A 103 1.39 19.86 -4.49
C LEU A 103 1.92 18.69 -5.31
N PRO A 104 3.25 18.52 -5.53
CA PRO A 104 3.77 17.32 -6.19
C PRO A 104 3.46 16.03 -5.43
N ILE A 105 3.40 16.08 -4.10
CA ILE A 105 3.07 14.92 -3.27
C ILE A 105 1.59 14.61 -3.41
N VAL A 106 0.72 15.64 -3.31
CA VAL A 106 -0.72 15.51 -3.50
C VAL A 106 -1.05 14.84 -4.83
N HIS A 107 -0.34 15.20 -5.91
CA HIS A 107 -0.55 14.68 -7.26
C HIS A 107 -0.62 13.15 -7.32
N GLY A 108 0.41 12.44 -6.86
CA GLY A 108 0.46 10.98 -7.02
C GLY A 108 -0.51 10.21 -6.13
N PHE A 109 -0.72 10.67 -4.89
CA PHE A 109 -1.73 10.05 -4.01
C PHE A 109 -3.15 10.31 -4.53
N LEU A 110 -3.42 11.52 -5.03
CA LEU A 110 -4.73 11.85 -5.58
C LEU A 110 -5.00 11.09 -6.89
N ALA A 111 -4.00 10.95 -7.76
CA ALA A 111 -4.09 10.12 -8.95
C ALA A 111 -4.38 8.65 -8.59
N LEU A 112 -3.74 8.13 -7.53
CA LEU A 112 -3.99 6.77 -7.04
C LEU A 112 -5.43 6.61 -6.53
N LEU A 113 -5.91 7.56 -5.72
CA LEU A 113 -7.30 7.58 -5.25
C LEU A 113 -8.29 7.56 -6.41
N LEU A 114 -8.07 8.40 -7.41
CA LEU A 114 -8.95 8.51 -8.56
C LEU A 114 -8.92 7.26 -9.43
N SER A 115 -7.78 6.58 -9.53
CA SER A 115 -7.68 5.28 -10.22
C SER A 115 -8.53 4.19 -9.56
N TYR A 116 -8.59 4.20 -8.22
CA TYR A 116 -9.41 3.30 -7.44
C TYR A 116 -10.90 3.68 -7.54
N HIS A 117 -11.21 4.97 -7.47
CA HIS A 117 -12.56 5.49 -7.60
C HIS A 117 -13.19 5.19 -8.96
N SER A 118 -12.45 5.43 -10.04
CA SER A 118 -12.94 5.22 -11.41
C SER A 118 -12.80 3.78 -11.89
N GLY A 119 -12.05 2.93 -11.16
CA GLY A 119 -11.69 1.58 -11.58
C GLY A 119 -10.79 1.53 -12.82
N LYS A 120 -10.15 2.65 -13.19
CA LYS A 120 -9.31 2.80 -14.39
C LYS A 120 -7.85 2.99 -14.00
N VAL A 121 -6.93 2.40 -14.76
CA VAL A 121 -5.48 2.56 -14.57
C VAL A 121 -4.90 3.14 -15.85
N LEU A 122 -5.04 4.47 -15.99
CA LEU A 122 -4.79 5.20 -17.22
C LEU A 122 -3.92 6.45 -16.93
N PRO A 123 -2.91 6.77 -17.77
CA PRO A 123 -2.08 7.97 -17.63
C PRO A 123 -2.85 9.29 -17.56
N GLU A 124 -3.99 9.36 -18.25
CA GLU A 124 -4.85 10.54 -18.34
C GLU A 124 -5.34 10.99 -16.96
N ILE A 125 -5.45 10.07 -15.99
CA ILE A 125 -5.77 10.40 -14.59
C ILE A 125 -4.70 11.31 -14.00
N GLY A 126 -3.43 10.94 -14.10
CA GLY A 126 -2.33 11.75 -13.60
C GLY A 126 -2.24 13.08 -14.33
N HIS A 127 -2.45 13.11 -15.65
CA HIS A 127 -2.44 14.37 -16.42
C HIS A 127 -3.56 15.31 -15.97
N ALA A 128 -4.80 14.82 -15.82
CA ALA A 128 -5.92 15.63 -15.35
C ALA A 128 -5.71 16.20 -13.93
N VAL A 129 -5.12 15.41 -13.02
CA VAL A 129 -4.74 15.88 -11.68
C VAL A 129 -3.63 16.93 -11.77
N GLY A 130 -2.65 16.74 -12.67
CA GLY A 130 -1.59 17.71 -12.95
C GLY A 130 -2.17 19.04 -13.42
N ASP A 131 -3.04 19.02 -14.43
CA ASP A 131 -3.69 20.21 -14.99
C ASP A 131 -4.53 20.96 -13.94
N ALA A 132 -5.23 20.24 -13.05
CA ALA A 132 -5.96 20.84 -11.94
C ALA A 132 -5.03 21.54 -10.94
N ILE A 133 -3.93 20.89 -10.57
CA ILE A 133 -2.91 21.45 -9.68
C ILE A 133 -2.29 22.70 -10.29
N ASP A 134 -1.96 22.67 -11.58
CA ASP A 134 -1.45 23.82 -12.34
C ASP A 134 -2.43 25.00 -12.26
N LYS A 135 -3.69 24.76 -12.66
CA LYS A 135 -4.74 25.79 -12.64
C LYS A 135 -4.94 26.35 -11.24
N TYR A 136 -4.91 25.51 -10.21
CA TYR A 136 -5.07 25.93 -8.82
C TYR A 136 -3.91 26.80 -8.33
N TYR A 137 -2.66 26.37 -8.55
CA TYR A 137 -1.47 27.11 -8.16
C TYR A 137 -1.40 28.46 -8.88
N PHE A 138 -1.59 28.49 -10.21
CA PHE A 138 -1.46 29.72 -10.99
C PHE A 138 -2.64 30.70 -10.85
N ALA A 139 -3.75 30.30 -10.22
CA ALA A 139 -4.86 31.20 -9.90
C ALA A 139 -4.54 32.20 -8.77
N GLY A 140 -3.42 32.03 -8.05
CA GLY A 140 -3.00 32.96 -7.00
C GLY A 140 -1.83 32.50 -6.14
N GLU A 141 -0.90 31.73 -6.71
CA GLU A 141 0.22 31.06 -5.99
C GLU A 141 -0.24 30.17 -4.83
N ARG A 142 -1.35 29.47 -5.04
CA ARG A 142 -2.02 28.68 -3.99
C ARG A 142 -1.30 27.36 -3.73
N ASP A 143 -1.17 26.97 -2.47
CA ASP A 143 -0.52 25.71 -2.07
C ASP A 143 -1.44 24.79 -1.26
N ILE A 144 -0.88 23.74 -0.64
CA ILE A 144 -1.66 22.82 0.19
C ILE A 144 -2.39 23.49 1.37
N SER A 145 -1.91 24.64 1.87
CA SER A 145 -2.60 25.42 2.91
C SER A 145 -3.91 25.99 2.39
N ASP A 146 -3.96 26.37 1.10
CA ASP A 146 -5.18 26.89 0.47
C ASP A 146 -6.18 25.76 0.18
N ILE A 147 -5.68 24.59 -0.23
CA ILE A 147 -6.52 23.38 -0.34
C ILE A 147 -7.15 23.03 1.01
N LYS A 148 -6.38 23.11 2.11
CA LYS A 148 -6.89 22.84 3.46
C LYS A 148 -8.00 23.80 3.90
N LYS A 149 -7.92 25.07 3.47
CA LYS A 149 -8.95 26.09 3.76
C LYS A 149 -10.19 25.90 2.90
N ASN A 150 -10.01 25.57 1.62
CA ASN A 150 -11.08 25.46 0.63
C ASN A 150 -11.00 24.13 -0.15
N PRO A 151 -11.20 22.97 0.51
CA PRO A 151 -11.03 21.66 -0.14
C PRO A 151 -12.08 21.41 -1.23
N GLU A 152 -13.27 21.97 -1.05
CA GLU A 152 -14.39 21.92 -2.01
C GLU A 152 -14.04 22.52 -3.37
N GLU A 153 -13.36 23.67 -3.36
CA GLU A 153 -12.97 24.37 -4.58
C GLU A 153 -11.95 23.54 -5.37
N PHE A 154 -10.94 23.00 -4.68
CA PHE A 154 -9.93 22.15 -5.31
C PHE A 154 -10.52 20.83 -5.80
N ALA A 155 -11.39 20.18 -5.01
CA ALA A 155 -12.05 18.94 -5.39
C ALA A 155 -12.94 19.12 -6.62
N ALA A 156 -13.69 20.22 -6.69
CA ALA A 156 -14.52 20.55 -7.85
C ALA A 156 -13.69 20.80 -9.11
N LEU A 157 -12.54 21.48 -8.98
CA LEU A 157 -11.62 21.70 -10.09
C LEU A 157 -11.09 20.36 -10.63
N VAL A 158 -10.59 19.48 -9.77
CA VAL A 158 -10.08 18.16 -10.16
C VAL A 158 -11.18 17.31 -10.80
N ALA A 159 -12.37 17.26 -10.21
CA ALA A 159 -13.51 16.52 -10.77
C ALA A 159 -13.89 17.00 -12.17
N ARG A 160 -13.86 18.32 -12.40
CA ARG A 160 -14.11 18.91 -13.71
C ARG A 160 -13.07 18.49 -14.74
N GLU A 161 -11.78 18.58 -14.41
CA GLU A 161 -10.71 18.13 -15.33
C GLU A 161 -10.88 16.65 -15.71
N LEU A 162 -11.25 15.79 -14.75
CA LEU A 162 -11.49 14.37 -15.02
C LEU A 162 -12.67 14.15 -15.98
N LYS A 163 -13.73 14.95 -15.84
CA LYS A 163 -14.91 14.87 -16.70
C LYS A 163 -14.64 15.41 -18.10
N GLU A 164 -13.97 16.55 -18.21
CA GLU A 164 -13.56 17.14 -19.50
C GLU A 164 -12.66 16.19 -20.30
N ASN A 165 -11.83 15.41 -19.61
CA ASN A 165 -11.00 14.36 -20.21
C ASN A 165 -11.70 13.00 -20.39
N ASN A 166 -13.02 12.91 -20.18
CA ASN A 166 -13.83 11.67 -20.30
C ASN A 166 -13.35 10.50 -19.41
N ILE A 167 -12.69 10.81 -18.30
CA ILE A 167 -12.20 9.80 -17.35
C ILE A 167 -13.35 9.34 -16.45
N ILE A 168 -14.20 10.27 -16.03
CA ILE A 168 -15.39 10.03 -15.22
C ILE A 168 -16.64 10.56 -15.92
N THR A 169 -17.80 10.04 -15.52
CA THR A 169 -19.10 10.53 -15.98
C THR A 169 -19.85 11.31 -14.89
N ASP A 170 -19.56 11.02 -13.62
CA ASP A 170 -20.21 11.61 -12.46
C ASP A 170 -19.22 12.50 -11.69
N GLU A 171 -19.34 13.80 -11.93
CA GLU A 171 -18.48 14.84 -11.33
C GLU A 171 -18.66 14.93 -9.82
N GLU A 172 -19.90 14.84 -9.33
CA GLU A 172 -20.19 14.99 -7.91
C GLU A 172 -19.68 13.78 -7.12
N LYS A 173 -19.84 12.57 -7.65
CA LYS A 173 -19.32 11.36 -7.01
C LYS A 173 -17.79 11.38 -6.92
N ALA A 174 -17.10 11.86 -7.96
CA ALA A 174 -15.64 12.01 -7.93
C ALA A 174 -15.21 13.09 -6.94
N LYS A 175 -15.90 14.23 -6.93
CA LYS A 175 -15.68 15.31 -5.96
C LYS A 175 -15.81 14.79 -4.51
N GLN A 176 -16.84 14.02 -4.20
CA GLN A 176 -17.01 13.41 -2.87
C GLN A 176 -15.87 12.43 -2.52
N ALA A 177 -15.41 11.61 -3.48
CA ALA A 177 -14.26 10.73 -3.25
C ALA A 177 -12.98 11.51 -2.97
N ILE A 178 -12.74 12.60 -3.71
CA ILE A 178 -11.60 13.51 -3.48
C ILE A 178 -11.68 14.13 -2.09
N LEU A 179 -12.84 14.66 -1.70
CA LEU A 179 -13.05 15.27 -0.38
C LEU A 179 -12.80 14.29 0.77
N ARG A 180 -13.17 13.01 0.60
CA ARG A 180 -12.88 11.98 1.60
C ARG A 180 -11.39 11.68 1.75
N GLY A 181 -10.62 11.72 0.66
CA GLY A 181 -9.18 11.41 0.70
C GLY A 181 -8.24 12.57 0.93
N LEU A 182 -8.64 13.79 0.57
CA LEU A 182 -7.81 14.99 0.72
C LEU A 182 -7.23 15.17 2.13
N PRO A 183 -7.98 14.98 3.24
CA PRO A 183 -7.42 15.14 4.59
C PRO A 183 -6.19 14.26 4.84
N THR A 184 -6.26 12.98 4.47
CA THR A 184 -5.15 12.02 4.65
C THR A 184 -3.98 12.35 3.73
N ILE A 185 -4.26 12.69 2.46
CA ILE A 185 -3.24 13.10 1.48
C ILE A 185 -2.49 14.37 1.95
N ILE A 186 -3.22 15.34 2.51
CA ILE A 186 -2.63 16.59 3.04
C ILE A 186 -1.74 16.28 4.24
N ARG A 187 -2.14 15.39 5.16
CA ARG A 187 -1.26 14.98 6.28
C ARG A 187 0.04 14.33 5.81
N ILE A 188 -0.02 13.48 4.79
CA ILE A 188 1.18 12.88 4.18
C ILE A 188 2.07 13.99 3.60
N ALA A 189 1.48 14.93 2.85
CA ALA A 189 2.20 16.05 2.26
C ALA A 189 2.83 16.98 3.32
N GLU A 190 2.12 17.29 4.41
CA GLU A 190 2.62 18.12 5.52
C GLU A 190 3.77 17.42 6.27
N LYS A 191 3.73 16.09 6.44
CA LYS A 191 4.83 15.33 7.04
C LYS A 191 6.08 15.28 6.17
N LEU A 192 5.94 15.24 4.85
CA LEU A 192 7.07 15.24 3.93
C LEU A 192 7.60 16.65 3.64
N TRP A 193 6.70 17.65 3.68
CA TRP A 193 7.02 19.05 3.41
C TRP A 193 6.30 19.98 4.43
N PRO A 194 6.89 20.18 5.62
CA PRO A 194 6.29 20.96 6.69
C PRO A 194 6.22 22.46 6.38
N GLU A 195 5.32 23.17 7.07
CA GLU A 195 5.06 24.60 6.83
C GLU A 195 6.22 25.52 7.22
N ASN A 196 7.05 25.09 8.18
CA ASN A 196 8.24 25.82 8.57
C ASN A 196 9.39 25.74 7.54
N HIS A 197 9.24 24.94 6.48
CA HIS A 197 10.27 24.72 5.46
C HIS A 197 11.63 24.33 6.05
N ASP A 198 11.64 23.52 7.10
CA ASP A 198 12.89 23.11 7.75
C ASP A 198 13.87 22.49 6.72
N PRO A 199 15.04 23.09 6.48
CA PRO A 199 15.94 22.65 5.42
C PRO A 199 16.42 21.22 5.59
N GLU A 200 16.72 20.82 6.83
CA GLU A 200 17.23 19.48 7.13
C GLU A 200 16.14 18.44 6.90
N HIS A 201 14.91 18.70 7.37
CA HIS A 201 13.75 17.86 7.10
C HIS A 201 13.47 17.71 5.61
N LEU A 202 13.47 18.81 4.85
CA LEU A 202 13.21 18.78 3.41
C LEU A 202 14.31 18.04 2.64
N GLU A 203 15.57 18.21 3.04
CA GLU A 203 16.68 17.46 2.45
C GLU A 203 16.51 15.96 2.69
N LYS A 204 16.25 15.56 3.95
CA LYS A 204 16.00 14.17 4.34
C LYS A 204 14.83 13.55 3.58
N ALA A 205 13.68 14.24 3.56
CA ALA A 205 12.50 13.78 2.85
C ALA A 205 12.73 13.69 1.33
N SER A 206 13.34 14.72 0.72
CA SER A 206 13.61 14.73 -0.71
C SER A 206 14.59 13.63 -1.13
N ASN A 207 15.63 13.36 -0.33
CA ASN A 207 16.58 12.27 -0.59
C ASN A 207 15.90 10.90 -0.55
N ALA A 208 14.95 10.67 0.37
CA ALA A 208 14.20 9.43 0.43
C ALA A 208 13.27 9.21 -0.78
N LEU A 209 12.87 10.28 -1.47
CA LEU A 209 12.01 10.20 -2.66
C LEU A 209 12.81 10.23 -3.98
N TYR A 210 14.11 10.49 -3.90
CA TYR A 210 14.97 10.77 -5.05
C TYR A 210 15.34 9.51 -5.87
N LYS A 211 16.15 9.71 -6.92
CA LYS A 211 16.59 8.65 -7.84
C LYS A 211 17.30 7.50 -7.11
N GLY A 212 17.02 6.27 -7.54
CA GLY A 212 17.68 5.06 -7.03
C GLY A 212 17.16 4.49 -5.70
N VAL A 213 16.21 5.15 -5.03
CA VAL A 213 15.63 4.63 -3.79
C VAL A 213 14.62 3.51 -4.07
N GLU A 214 14.85 2.33 -3.49
CA GLU A 214 13.93 1.18 -3.56
C GLU A 214 12.93 1.15 -2.39
N ASP A 215 13.35 1.55 -1.18
CA ASP A 215 12.54 1.51 0.04
C ASP A 215 12.48 2.91 0.70
N PRO A 216 11.58 3.79 0.21
CA PRO A 216 11.45 5.15 0.74
C PRO A 216 10.93 5.16 2.18
N ILE A 217 10.10 4.19 2.58
CA ILE A 217 9.53 4.14 3.94
C ILE A 217 10.60 3.88 4.97
N HIS A 218 11.49 2.93 4.71
CA HIS A 218 12.61 2.64 5.59
C HIS A 218 13.51 3.86 5.78
N ILE A 219 13.86 4.55 4.69
CA ILE A 219 14.73 5.74 4.74
C ILE A 219 14.04 6.88 5.51
N LEU A 220 12.77 7.16 5.23
CA LEU A 220 11.98 8.19 5.94
C LEU A 220 11.93 7.90 7.45
N ARG A 221 11.71 6.64 7.85
CA ARG A 221 11.69 6.25 9.26
C ARG A 221 13.05 6.42 9.94
N GLN A 222 14.15 6.09 9.27
CA GLN A 222 15.51 6.28 9.82
C GLN A 222 15.81 7.74 10.15
N VAL A 223 15.23 8.68 9.39
CA VAL A 223 15.43 10.12 9.58
C VAL A 223 14.35 10.76 10.46
N GLY A 224 13.49 9.96 11.09
CA GLY A 224 12.47 10.41 12.04
C GLY A 224 11.15 10.85 11.38
N ILE A 225 10.96 10.61 10.09
CA ILE A 225 9.73 10.94 9.35
C ILE A 225 8.90 9.66 9.23
N ASP A 226 7.98 9.44 10.16
CA ASP A 226 7.07 8.29 10.10
C ASP A 226 5.74 8.68 9.46
N ILE A 227 5.45 8.11 8.29
CA ILE A 227 4.19 8.29 7.53
C ILE A 227 3.38 6.99 7.42
N GLU A 228 3.85 5.88 8.00
CA GLU A 228 3.15 4.59 7.89
C GLU A 228 1.70 4.63 8.39
N PRO A 229 1.37 5.34 9.50
CA PRO A 229 -0.02 5.44 9.95
C PRO A 229 -0.94 6.08 8.91
N GLU A 230 -0.51 7.18 8.29
CA GLU A 230 -1.28 7.84 7.24
C GLU A 230 -1.37 7.01 5.96
N LEU A 231 -0.33 6.25 5.63
CA LEU A 231 -0.36 5.33 4.50
C LEU A 231 -1.35 4.18 4.74
N GLU A 232 -1.41 3.63 5.94
CA GLU A 232 -2.37 2.57 6.26
C GLU A 232 -3.81 3.08 6.25
N GLU A 233 -4.07 4.27 6.80
CA GLU A 233 -5.38 4.93 6.70
C GLU A 233 -5.77 5.17 5.23
N PHE A 234 -4.80 5.61 4.42
CA PHE A 234 -5.03 5.82 3.00
C PHE A 234 -5.33 4.51 2.27
N ARG A 235 -4.62 3.41 2.55
CA ARG A 235 -4.90 2.08 2.00
C ARG A 235 -6.31 1.61 2.34
N GLN A 236 -6.75 1.80 3.58
CA GLN A 236 -8.10 1.47 4.03
C GLN A 236 -9.14 2.26 3.24
N LEU A 237 -8.93 3.57 3.10
CA LEU A 237 -9.79 4.43 2.29
C LEU A 237 -9.87 3.95 0.83
N LEU A 238 -8.74 3.58 0.20
CA LEU A 238 -8.74 3.07 -1.17
C LEU A 238 -9.51 1.76 -1.31
N ALA A 239 -9.41 0.86 -0.33
CA ALA A 239 -10.17 -0.38 -0.31
C ALA A 239 -11.68 -0.11 -0.22
N GLU A 240 -12.10 0.79 0.68
CA GLU A 240 -13.49 1.23 0.81
C GLU A 240 -14.02 1.85 -0.50
N ILE A 241 -13.27 2.79 -1.08
CA ILE A 241 -13.67 3.50 -2.31
C ILE A 241 -13.82 2.54 -3.50
N SER A 242 -12.96 1.52 -3.59
CA SER A 242 -13.05 0.52 -4.67
C SER A 242 -14.10 -0.56 -4.43
N GLY A 243 -14.77 -0.57 -3.28
CA GLY A 243 -15.66 -1.66 -2.89
C GLY A 243 -14.93 -3.00 -2.79
N LYS A 244 -13.60 -2.98 -2.63
CA LYS A 244 -12.79 -4.17 -2.34
C LYS A 244 -12.87 -4.41 -0.84
N GLU A 245 -13.39 -5.55 -0.42
CA GLU A 245 -13.12 -6.03 0.94
C GLU A 245 -11.59 -6.05 1.13
N VAL A 246 -11.10 -5.31 2.13
CA VAL A 246 -9.70 -5.35 2.54
C VAL A 246 -9.37 -6.82 2.75
N ARG A 247 -8.43 -7.37 1.98
CA ARG A 247 -7.92 -8.73 2.22
C ARG A 247 -7.36 -8.71 3.65
N PRO A 248 -8.03 -9.33 4.64
CA PRO A 248 -7.61 -9.15 6.01
C PRO A 248 -6.20 -9.72 6.14
N LYS A 249 -5.29 -8.94 6.73
CA LYS A 249 -3.96 -9.46 7.07
C LYS A 249 -4.19 -10.60 8.07
N PHE A 250 -3.41 -11.67 7.99
CA PHE A 250 -3.55 -12.80 8.90
C PHE A 250 -3.66 -12.40 10.40
N PRO A 251 -2.91 -11.39 10.91
CA PRO A 251 -3.08 -10.91 12.28
C PRO A 251 -4.46 -10.31 12.60
N GLU A 252 -5.12 -9.66 11.63
CA GLU A 252 -6.46 -9.11 11.78
C GLU A 252 -7.51 -10.22 11.78
N THR A 253 -7.39 -11.18 10.86
CA THR A 253 -8.23 -12.38 10.84
C THR A 253 -8.16 -13.13 12.16
N LYS A 254 -6.95 -13.27 12.72
CA LYS A 254 -6.74 -13.93 14.01
C LYS A 254 -7.46 -13.19 15.14
N LYS A 255 -7.36 -11.87 15.23
CA LYS A 255 -8.07 -11.09 16.25
C LYS A 255 -9.59 -11.24 16.15
N ALA A 256 -10.13 -11.15 14.93
CA ALA A 256 -11.57 -11.32 14.71
C ALA A 256 -12.06 -12.71 15.12
N VAL A 257 -11.30 -13.76 14.80
CA VAL A 257 -11.60 -15.14 15.23
C VAL A 257 -11.49 -15.29 16.75
N GLU A 258 -10.49 -14.68 17.39
CA GLU A 258 -10.36 -14.71 18.86
C GLU A 258 -11.57 -14.05 19.54
N GLU A 259 -12.03 -12.89 19.04
CA GLU A 259 -13.21 -12.20 19.56
C GLU A 259 -14.50 -13.00 19.37
N GLU A 260 -14.68 -13.65 18.21
CA GLU A 260 -15.82 -14.51 17.94
C GLU A 260 -15.85 -15.72 18.88
N LEU A 261 -14.70 -16.35 19.13
CA LEU A 261 -14.59 -17.47 20.06
C LEU A 261 -14.85 -17.02 21.51
N ARG A 262 -14.40 -15.83 21.91
CA ARG A 262 -14.70 -15.25 23.24
C ARG A 262 -16.21 -15.02 23.39
N ALA A 263 -16.86 -14.46 22.37
CA ALA A 263 -18.30 -14.24 22.37
C ALA A 263 -19.10 -15.55 22.48
N LYS A 264 -18.56 -16.66 21.97
CA LYS A 264 -19.15 -18.01 22.07
C LYS A 264 -18.82 -18.74 23.38
N GLY A 265 -18.16 -18.09 24.34
CA GLY A 265 -17.88 -18.66 25.66
C GLY A 265 -16.76 -19.71 25.66
N VAL A 266 -15.93 -19.78 24.62
CA VAL A 266 -14.78 -20.69 24.59
C VAL A 266 -13.75 -20.24 25.64
N PRO A 267 -13.19 -21.14 26.48
CA PRO A 267 -12.18 -20.78 27.46
C PRO A 267 -10.95 -20.12 26.80
N GLU A 268 -10.42 -19.03 27.36
CA GLU A 268 -9.31 -18.24 26.79
C GLU A 268 -8.06 -19.10 26.51
N GLU A 269 -7.84 -20.15 27.29
CA GLU A 269 -6.77 -21.13 27.08
C GLU A 269 -6.92 -21.90 25.76
N GLN A 270 -8.16 -22.21 25.35
CA GLN A 270 -8.50 -22.92 24.11
C GLN A 270 -8.58 -21.96 22.92
N ILE A 271 -9.07 -20.73 23.13
CA ILE A 271 -9.09 -19.69 22.08
C ILE A 271 -7.69 -19.50 21.51
N LYS A 272 -6.67 -19.40 22.37
CA LYS A 272 -5.29 -19.18 21.94
C LYS A 272 -4.66 -20.35 21.17
N VAL A 273 -5.29 -21.53 21.21
CA VAL A 273 -4.86 -22.76 20.50
C VAL A 273 -5.63 -22.90 19.18
N VAL A 274 -6.94 -22.68 19.23
CA VAL A 274 -7.88 -22.93 18.13
C VAL A 274 -7.95 -21.74 17.17
N ALA A 275 -7.75 -20.51 17.66
CA ALA A 275 -7.84 -19.30 16.85
C ALA A 275 -6.79 -19.22 15.74
N ALA A 276 -5.55 -19.70 15.99
CA ALA A 276 -4.52 -19.70 14.95
C ALA A 276 -4.90 -20.58 13.75
N ARG A 277 -5.44 -21.77 14.04
CA ARG A 277 -5.92 -22.72 13.02
C ARG A 277 -7.14 -22.21 12.27
N LEU A 278 -8.15 -21.73 13.01
CA LEU A 278 -9.34 -21.13 12.41
C LEU A 278 -8.98 -19.90 11.57
N ALA A 279 -8.03 -19.10 12.03
CA ALA A 279 -7.52 -17.95 11.28
C ALA A 279 -6.87 -18.38 9.96
N THR A 280 -6.14 -19.50 9.91
CA THR A 280 -5.56 -19.99 8.63
C THR A 280 -6.64 -20.42 7.66
N ALA A 281 -7.67 -21.14 8.11
CA ALA A 281 -8.79 -21.52 7.25
C ALA A 281 -9.58 -20.31 6.74
N VAL A 282 -9.95 -19.39 7.63
CA VAL A 282 -10.67 -18.15 7.29
C VAL A 282 -9.82 -17.26 6.37
N TRP A 283 -8.53 -17.13 6.65
CA TRP A 283 -7.62 -16.34 5.82
C TRP A 283 -7.52 -16.90 4.41
N LEU A 284 -7.31 -18.22 4.23
CA LEU A 284 -7.24 -18.85 2.92
C LEU A 284 -8.55 -18.68 2.14
N GLU A 285 -9.69 -18.91 2.80
CA GLU A 285 -11.00 -18.73 2.18
C GLU A 285 -11.21 -17.27 1.71
N ASN A 286 -10.86 -16.30 2.55
CA ASN A 286 -10.96 -14.88 2.21
C ASN A 286 -10.02 -14.49 1.07
N GLN A 287 -8.80 -15.04 1.01
CA GLN A 287 -7.91 -14.80 -0.14
C GLN A 287 -8.52 -15.32 -1.44
N LEU A 288 -9.08 -16.54 -1.43
CA LEU A 288 -9.70 -17.14 -2.62
C LEU A 288 -10.96 -16.39 -3.04
N ARG A 289 -11.79 -15.98 -2.08
CA ARG A 289 -12.96 -15.13 -2.31
C ARG A 289 -12.57 -13.80 -2.93
N ALA A 290 -11.54 -13.15 -2.39
CA ALA A 290 -11.04 -11.87 -2.92
C ALA A 290 -10.44 -12.00 -4.33
N LEU A 291 -9.82 -13.12 -4.69
CA LEU A 291 -9.38 -13.37 -6.06
C LEU A 291 -10.58 -13.49 -7.01
N LYS A 292 -11.57 -14.30 -6.64
CA LYS A 292 -12.83 -14.47 -7.40
C LYS A 292 -13.57 -13.15 -7.60
N GLU A 293 -13.58 -12.30 -6.56
CA GLU A 293 -14.35 -11.06 -6.53
C GLU A 293 -13.55 -9.83 -6.97
N SER A 294 -12.28 -10.02 -7.34
CA SER A 294 -11.41 -8.95 -7.84
C SER A 294 -12.04 -8.23 -9.03
N SER A 295 -11.78 -6.93 -9.14
CA SER A 295 -12.21 -6.12 -10.29
C SER A 295 -11.68 -6.71 -11.60
N THR A 296 -10.48 -7.29 -11.57
CA THR A 296 -9.88 -8.00 -12.70
C THR A 296 -10.74 -9.20 -13.12
N ALA A 297 -11.15 -10.04 -12.16
CA ALA A 297 -12.03 -11.17 -12.42
C ALA A 297 -13.41 -10.75 -12.94
N ARG A 298 -13.98 -9.66 -12.41
CA ARG A 298 -15.29 -9.14 -12.84
C ARG A 298 -15.25 -8.50 -14.23
N LEU A 299 -14.23 -7.70 -14.54
CA LEU A 299 -14.15 -6.91 -15.77
C LEU A 299 -13.54 -7.69 -16.94
N TYR A 300 -12.56 -8.54 -16.66
CA TYR A 300 -11.78 -9.25 -17.69
C TYR A 300 -12.01 -10.75 -17.70
N GLY A 301 -12.88 -11.27 -16.83
CA GLY A 301 -13.22 -12.70 -16.76
C GLY A 301 -12.15 -13.58 -16.11
N GLY A 302 -11.12 -13.00 -15.51
CA GLY A 302 -10.04 -13.77 -14.90
C GLY A 302 -9.17 -13.01 -13.90
N VAL A 303 -8.26 -13.73 -13.25
CA VAL A 303 -7.32 -13.24 -12.25
C VAL A 303 -5.91 -13.26 -12.84
N SER A 304 -5.08 -12.27 -12.53
CA SER A 304 -3.71 -12.26 -13.07
C SER A 304 -2.90 -13.42 -12.48
N LEU A 305 -2.02 -14.02 -13.30
CA LEU A 305 -1.11 -15.06 -12.80
C LEU A 305 -0.22 -14.56 -11.67
N ILE A 306 0.14 -13.27 -11.67
CA ILE A 306 0.95 -12.64 -10.61
C ILE A 306 0.19 -12.70 -9.29
N GLU A 307 -1.10 -12.35 -9.27
CA GLU A 307 -1.89 -12.40 -8.03
C GLU A 307 -1.97 -13.80 -7.43
N ILE A 308 -2.10 -14.84 -8.27
CA ILE A 308 -2.15 -16.22 -7.80
C ILE A 308 -0.78 -16.71 -7.36
N ARG A 309 0.30 -16.34 -8.08
CA ARG A 309 1.68 -16.64 -7.66
C ARG A 309 2.01 -16.01 -6.31
N ASN A 310 1.59 -14.76 -6.08
CA ASN A 310 1.77 -14.10 -4.79
C ASN A 310 1.03 -14.83 -3.66
N LEU A 311 -0.19 -15.34 -3.93
CA LEU A 311 -0.90 -16.16 -2.95
C LEU A 311 -0.16 -17.49 -2.68
N ARG A 312 0.32 -18.14 -3.75
CA ARG A 312 1.11 -19.37 -3.66
C ARG A 312 2.37 -19.15 -2.80
N GLU A 313 3.13 -18.09 -3.03
CA GLU A 313 4.34 -17.76 -2.26
C GLU A 313 4.05 -17.57 -0.77
N LYS A 314 2.95 -16.88 -0.42
CA LYS A 314 2.49 -16.75 0.97
C LYS A 314 2.17 -18.10 1.60
N ILE A 315 1.51 -18.98 0.87
CA ILE A 315 1.15 -20.33 1.33
C ILE A 315 2.42 -21.17 1.52
N VAL A 316 3.35 -21.15 0.57
CA VAL A 316 4.61 -21.91 0.65
C VAL A 316 5.45 -21.44 1.84
N ALA A 317 5.53 -20.13 2.08
CA ALA A 317 6.25 -19.60 3.24
C ALA A 317 5.66 -20.10 4.56
N LYS A 318 4.32 -20.04 4.71
CA LYS A 318 3.62 -20.55 5.91
C LYS A 318 3.76 -22.06 6.06
N LYS A 319 3.63 -22.82 4.96
CA LYS A 319 3.80 -24.27 4.93
C LYS A 319 5.19 -24.66 5.45
N HIS A 320 6.23 -24.03 4.92
CA HIS A 320 7.62 -24.31 5.31
C HIS A 320 7.86 -24.04 6.80
N VAL A 321 7.29 -22.96 7.34
CA VAL A 321 7.35 -22.68 8.78
C VAL A 321 6.63 -23.77 9.59
N ALA A 322 5.46 -24.24 9.15
CA ALA A 322 4.74 -25.34 9.80
C ALA A 322 5.55 -26.64 9.80
N GLU A 323 6.16 -27.00 8.67
CA GLU A 323 7.01 -28.18 8.53
C GLU A 323 8.22 -28.12 9.46
N LYS A 324 8.94 -26.98 9.47
CA LYS A 324 10.09 -26.81 10.36
C LYS A 324 9.71 -26.76 11.83
N ALA A 325 8.55 -26.21 12.17
CA ALA A 325 8.04 -26.26 13.53
C ALA A 325 7.75 -27.70 13.98
N MET A 326 7.12 -28.52 13.13
CA MET A 326 6.86 -29.92 13.45
C MET A 326 8.14 -30.74 13.60
N GLU A 327 9.09 -30.61 12.68
CA GLU A 327 10.41 -31.24 12.80
C GLU A 327 11.08 -30.87 14.13
N HIS A 328 10.98 -29.60 14.54
CA HIS A 328 11.54 -29.09 15.78
C HIS A 328 10.84 -29.66 17.02
N ILE A 329 9.52 -29.76 17.00
CA ILE A 329 8.73 -30.37 18.08
C ILE A 329 9.06 -31.85 18.24
N GLU A 330 9.13 -32.59 17.13
CA GLU A 330 9.45 -34.02 17.14
C GLU A 330 10.87 -34.29 17.63
N LYS A 331 11.82 -33.45 17.21
CA LYS A 331 13.22 -33.62 17.58
C LYS A 331 13.52 -33.23 19.03
N TYR A 332 12.90 -32.17 19.54
CA TYR A 332 13.26 -31.57 20.83
C TYR A 332 12.12 -31.59 21.85
N TRP A 333 10.93 -31.08 21.51
CA TRP A 333 9.88 -30.85 22.51
C TRP A 333 9.32 -32.13 23.08
N MET A 334 9.07 -33.13 22.22
CA MET A 334 8.62 -34.46 22.66
C MET A 334 9.65 -35.21 23.51
N LYS A 335 10.90 -34.75 23.55
CA LYS A 335 11.96 -35.29 24.41
C LYS A 335 12.20 -34.43 25.66
N GLY A 336 11.30 -33.48 25.94
CA GLY A 336 11.37 -32.58 27.11
C GLY A 336 12.21 -31.31 26.90
N ALA A 337 12.88 -31.15 25.77
CA ALA A 337 13.67 -29.95 25.46
C ALA A 337 12.83 -28.94 24.66
N ILE A 338 12.16 -28.03 25.36
CA ILE A 338 11.28 -27.04 24.70
C ILE A 338 12.10 -25.83 24.21
N LEU A 339 12.54 -25.89 22.94
CA LEU A 339 13.34 -24.85 22.29
C LEU A 339 12.49 -24.03 21.30
N PRO A 340 12.62 -22.70 21.22
CA PRO A 340 11.87 -21.92 20.24
C PRO A 340 12.38 -22.17 18.81
N LEU A 341 11.46 -22.10 17.84
CA LEU A 341 11.85 -22.05 16.42
C LEU A 341 12.45 -20.67 16.10
N GLU A 342 13.62 -20.65 15.47
CA GLU A 342 14.39 -19.45 15.15
C GLU A 342 14.72 -19.43 13.66
N GLU A 343 15.11 -18.27 13.13
CA GLU A 343 15.44 -18.13 11.70
C GLU A 343 16.53 -19.09 11.23
N ARG A 344 17.49 -19.46 12.09
CA ARG A 344 18.55 -20.45 11.75
C ARG A 344 18.01 -21.85 11.47
N HIS A 345 16.76 -22.15 11.84
CA HIS A 345 16.09 -23.42 11.54
C HIS A 345 15.34 -23.38 10.21
N ILE A 346 15.20 -22.21 9.59
CA ILE A 346 14.55 -22.01 8.30
C ILE A 346 15.59 -22.14 7.19
N ASP A 347 15.23 -22.86 6.12
CA ASP A 347 16.04 -22.91 4.90
C ASP A 347 16.43 -21.48 4.45
N PRO A 348 17.73 -21.17 4.29
CA PRO A 348 18.19 -19.86 3.85
C PRO A 348 17.50 -19.32 2.58
N LYS A 349 17.10 -20.20 1.66
CA LYS A 349 16.39 -19.82 0.43
C LYS A 349 14.95 -19.38 0.69
N MET A 350 14.33 -19.90 1.75
CA MET A 350 12.96 -19.56 2.15
C MET A 350 12.90 -18.36 3.10
N LEU A 351 14.03 -17.99 3.71
CA LEU A 351 14.08 -16.96 4.75
C LEU A 351 13.50 -15.59 4.30
N PRO A 352 13.77 -15.07 3.09
CA PRO A 352 13.16 -13.82 2.62
C PRO A 352 11.63 -13.90 2.60
N PHE A 353 11.08 -14.97 2.02
CA PHE A 353 9.64 -15.19 1.94
C PHE A 353 9.00 -15.40 3.31
N VAL A 354 9.70 -16.08 4.23
CA VAL A 354 9.23 -16.28 5.61
C VAL A 354 9.18 -14.95 6.37
N ARG A 355 10.21 -14.11 6.24
CA ARG A 355 10.21 -12.77 6.85
C ARG A 355 9.06 -11.91 6.34
N GLU A 356 8.77 -11.98 5.05
CA GLU A 356 7.71 -11.18 4.43
C GLU A 356 6.30 -11.70 4.72
N HIS A 357 6.10 -13.02 4.73
CA HIS A 357 4.76 -13.61 4.68
C HIS A 357 4.40 -14.50 5.87
N ALA A 358 5.38 -14.95 6.67
CA ALA A 358 5.18 -15.92 7.75
C ALA A 358 5.83 -15.50 9.09
N ALA A 359 6.32 -14.27 9.23
CA ALA A 359 6.91 -13.78 10.49
C ALA A 359 5.91 -13.86 11.67
N GLY A 360 4.62 -13.62 11.42
CA GLY A 360 3.57 -13.80 12.44
C GLY A 360 3.45 -15.25 12.90
N MET A 361 3.59 -16.22 11.99
CA MET A 361 3.54 -17.64 12.31
C MET A 361 4.75 -18.07 13.15
N MET A 362 5.95 -17.57 12.83
CA MET A 362 7.15 -17.78 13.64
C MET A 362 6.96 -17.28 15.09
N LYS A 363 6.35 -16.09 15.25
CA LYS A 363 6.01 -15.54 16.57
C LYS A 363 4.99 -16.42 17.30
N ASP A 364 3.99 -16.93 16.59
CA ASP A 364 2.97 -17.81 17.16
C ASP A 364 3.57 -19.14 17.64
N ILE A 365 4.47 -19.74 16.88
CA ILE A 365 5.20 -20.96 17.28
C ILE A 365 6.05 -20.69 18.53
N LYS A 366 6.72 -19.54 18.60
CA LYS A 366 7.47 -19.13 19.81
C LYS A 366 6.55 -19.01 21.02
N ASN A 367 5.35 -18.43 20.86
CA ASN A 367 4.36 -18.34 21.93
C ASN A 367 3.87 -19.72 22.37
N LEU A 368 3.64 -20.65 21.42
CA LEU A 368 3.29 -22.03 21.73
C LEU A 368 4.41 -22.72 22.54
N ALA A 369 5.67 -22.49 22.20
CA ALA A 369 6.82 -23.01 22.95
C ALA A 369 6.80 -22.57 24.42
N GLU A 370 6.56 -21.27 24.68
CA GLU A 370 6.48 -20.73 26.04
C GLU A 370 5.27 -21.26 26.83
N ARG A 371 4.19 -21.67 26.16
CA ARG A 371 3.04 -22.32 26.81
C ARG A 371 3.36 -23.76 27.20
N VAL A 372 4.01 -24.49 26.31
CA VAL A 372 4.48 -25.85 26.59
C VAL A 372 5.47 -25.85 27.76
N LYS A 373 6.41 -24.89 27.81
CA LYS A 373 7.33 -24.71 28.96
C LYS A 373 6.61 -24.49 30.29
N ARG A 374 5.48 -23.76 30.26
CA ARG A 374 4.66 -23.47 31.43
C ARG A 374 3.68 -24.61 31.80
N GLY A 375 3.65 -25.70 31.03
CA GLY A 375 2.73 -26.82 31.24
C GLY A 375 1.28 -26.50 30.86
N GLU A 376 1.04 -25.39 30.17
CA GLU A 376 -0.31 -24.96 29.73
C GLU A 376 -0.79 -25.71 28.47
N LEU A 377 0.12 -26.42 27.77
CA LEU A 377 -0.18 -27.10 26.52
C LEU A 377 0.75 -28.30 26.34
N ASP A 378 0.20 -29.42 25.86
CA ASP A 378 0.99 -30.62 25.58
C ASP A 378 1.72 -30.47 24.22
N PRO A 379 3.00 -30.89 24.09
CA PRO A 379 3.71 -30.89 22.81
C PRO A 379 2.97 -31.65 21.69
N GLN A 380 2.26 -32.73 22.03
CA GLN A 380 1.47 -33.53 21.09
C GLN A 380 0.25 -32.73 20.58
N ASP A 381 -0.36 -31.90 21.42
CA ASP A 381 -1.43 -30.99 20.98
C ASP A 381 -0.91 -29.95 19.99
N VAL A 382 0.26 -29.36 20.26
CA VAL A 382 0.92 -28.43 19.33
C VAL A 382 1.22 -29.11 18.00
N ARG A 383 1.75 -30.34 18.04
CA ARG A 383 2.01 -31.14 16.84
C ARG A 383 0.74 -31.39 16.04
N ASN A 384 -0.36 -31.77 16.71
CA ASN A 384 -1.65 -32.01 16.06
C ASN A 384 -2.18 -30.74 15.37
N ILE A 385 -2.05 -29.57 16.00
CA ILE A 385 -2.47 -28.28 15.43
C ILE A 385 -1.68 -27.98 14.15
N LEU A 386 -0.35 -28.06 14.23
CA LEU A 386 0.53 -27.77 13.10
C LEU A 386 0.38 -28.77 11.97
N THR A 387 0.06 -30.04 12.29
CA THR A 387 -0.24 -31.07 11.28
C THR A 387 -1.45 -30.65 10.45
N ILE A 388 -2.53 -30.26 11.11
CA ILE A 388 -3.76 -29.84 10.41
C ILE A 388 -3.55 -28.55 9.63
N GLU A 389 -2.80 -27.60 10.19
CA GLU A 389 -2.46 -26.37 9.49
C GLU A 389 -1.61 -26.63 8.24
N ARG A 390 -0.57 -27.48 8.36
CA ARG A 390 0.23 -27.92 7.22
C ARG A 390 -0.65 -28.59 6.18
N ASP A 391 -1.49 -29.56 6.56
CA ASP A 391 -2.34 -30.29 5.62
C ASP A 391 -3.27 -29.34 4.84
N LEU A 392 -3.81 -28.32 5.50
CA LEU A 392 -4.65 -27.33 4.85
C LEU A 392 -3.86 -26.46 3.85
N LEU A 393 -2.66 -26.03 4.24
CA LEU A 393 -1.75 -25.28 3.38
C LEU A 393 -1.31 -26.13 2.18
N ASP A 394 -1.05 -27.43 2.38
CA ASP A 394 -0.67 -28.39 1.36
C ASP A 394 -1.76 -28.58 0.32
N VAL A 395 -2.98 -28.92 0.76
CA VAL A 395 -4.11 -29.13 -0.14
C VAL A 395 -4.43 -27.85 -0.92
N THR A 396 -4.32 -26.68 -0.29
CA THR A 396 -4.53 -25.39 -0.96
C THR A 396 -3.42 -25.09 -1.97
N HIS A 397 -2.16 -25.34 -1.60
CA HIS A 397 -1.02 -25.17 -2.49
C HIS A 397 -1.14 -26.07 -3.74
N GLU A 398 -1.46 -27.35 -3.55
CA GLU A 398 -1.69 -28.28 -4.65
C GLU A 398 -2.85 -27.84 -5.55
N ALA A 399 -3.93 -27.34 -4.97
CA ALA A 399 -5.07 -26.85 -5.75
C ALA A 399 -4.70 -25.64 -6.60
N ILE A 400 -3.88 -24.72 -6.06
CA ILE A 400 -3.35 -23.59 -6.82
C ILE A 400 -2.43 -24.07 -7.95
N GLU A 401 -1.49 -24.97 -7.68
CA GLU A 401 -0.57 -25.52 -8.68
C GLU A 401 -1.33 -26.22 -9.82
N ARG A 402 -2.31 -27.07 -9.50
CA ARG A 402 -3.17 -27.71 -10.50
C ARG A 402 -3.95 -26.68 -11.32
N THR A 403 -4.44 -25.63 -10.67
CA THR A 403 -5.18 -24.55 -11.35
C THR A 403 -4.29 -23.79 -12.34
N ILE A 404 -3.08 -23.43 -11.92
CA ILE A 404 -2.10 -22.70 -12.75
C ILE A 404 -1.55 -23.59 -13.88
N GLY A 405 -1.28 -24.86 -13.56
CA GLY A 405 -0.65 -25.81 -14.48
C GLY A 405 -1.57 -26.34 -15.58
N ASN A 406 -2.88 -26.13 -15.49
CA ASN A 406 -3.84 -26.56 -16.52
C ASN A 406 -4.04 -25.45 -17.57
N PRO A 407 -3.62 -25.65 -18.84
CA PRO A 407 -3.81 -24.66 -19.91
C PRO A 407 -5.27 -24.30 -20.17
N GLU A 408 -6.22 -25.19 -19.89
CA GLU A 408 -7.66 -24.92 -20.08
C GLU A 408 -8.20 -23.88 -19.11
N ASN A 409 -7.53 -23.72 -17.96
CA ASN A 409 -7.86 -22.69 -16.97
C ASN A 409 -7.28 -21.32 -17.35
N LEU A 410 -6.43 -21.25 -18.37
CA LEU A 410 -5.79 -20.02 -18.81
C LEU A 410 -6.62 -19.33 -19.90
N MET A 411 -6.57 -18.00 -19.89
CA MET A 411 -7.08 -17.16 -20.95
C MET A 411 -6.09 -16.04 -21.27
N LYS A 412 -6.13 -15.53 -22.49
CA LYS A 412 -5.24 -14.42 -22.90
C LYS A 412 -5.64 -13.14 -22.17
N ASN A 413 -4.68 -12.50 -21.51
CA ASN A 413 -4.88 -11.18 -20.94
C ASN A 413 -4.86 -10.13 -22.06
N ARG A 414 -6.01 -9.54 -22.37
CA ARG A 414 -6.13 -8.51 -23.42
C ARG A 414 -5.48 -7.18 -23.02
N GLY A 415 -5.21 -6.97 -21.73
CA GLY A 415 -4.53 -5.79 -21.19
C GLY A 415 -3.04 -5.98 -20.91
N ALA A 416 -2.44 -7.11 -21.34
CA ALA A 416 -1.04 -7.43 -21.06
C ALA A 416 -0.08 -6.38 -21.64
N ARG A 417 0.82 -5.84 -20.80
CA ARG A 417 1.91 -4.95 -21.23
C ARG A 417 3.30 -5.61 -21.17
N GLY A 418 3.37 -6.89 -20.80
CA GLY A 418 4.62 -7.64 -20.65
C GLY A 418 4.43 -9.14 -20.86
N VAL A 419 5.54 -9.87 -21.01
CA VAL A 419 5.52 -11.32 -21.29
C VAL A 419 4.92 -12.11 -20.12
N GLU A 420 5.15 -11.66 -18.89
CA GLU A 420 4.70 -12.32 -17.66
C GLU A 420 3.21 -12.15 -17.38
N ASP A 421 2.58 -11.14 -17.99
CA ASP A 421 1.16 -10.80 -17.81
C ASP A 421 0.30 -11.27 -19.01
N LYS A 422 0.86 -12.09 -19.90
CA LYS A 422 0.18 -12.56 -21.12
C LYS A 422 -1.07 -13.40 -20.86
N PHE A 423 -1.13 -14.06 -19.69
CA PHE A 423 -2.19 -15.00 -19.35
C PHE A 423 -2.80 -14.67 -18.00
N MET A 424 -4.11 -14.88 -17.93
CA MET A 424 -4.92 -14.82 -16.72
C MET A 424 -5.54 -16.19 -16.47
N ILE A 425 -5.87 -16.47 -15.22
CA ILE A 425 -6.60 -17.65 -14.84
C ILE A 425 -8.08 -17.29 -14.88
N LYS A 426 -8.87 -18.07 -15.63
CA LYS A 426 -10.31 -17.91 -15.77
C LYS A 426 -10.98 -17.85 -14.41
N ARG A 427 -11.94 -16.96 -14.24
CA ARG A 427 -12.68 -16.81 -12.98
C ARG A 427 -13.36 -18.12 -12.58
N GLU A 428 -13.91 -18.85 -13.54
CA GLU A 428 -14.58 -20.13 -13.32
C GLU A 428 -13.63 -21.19 -12.74
N ALA A 429 -12.34 -21.15 -13.11
CA ALA A 429 -11.33 -22.04 -12.55
C ALA A 429 -11.03 -21.71 -11.06
N ILE A 430 -11.04 -20.42 -10.70
CA ILE A 430 -10.93 -19.99 -9.30
C ILE A 430 -12.15 -20.41 -8.49
N GLU A 431 -13.35 -20.29 -9.07
CA GLU A 431 -14.59 -20.72 -8.45
C GLU A 431 -14.59 -22.24 -8.21
N ALA A 432 -14.21 -23.03 -9.21
CA ALA A 432 -14.08 -24.48 -9.08
C ALA A 432 -13.04 -24.87 -8.02
N MET A 433 -11.88 -24.20 -7.99
CA MET A 433 -10.86 -24.40 -6.96
C MET A 433 -11.40 -24.09 -5.56
N HIS A 434 -12.12 -22.96 -5.40
CA HIS A 434 -12.69 -22.56 -4.13
C HIS A 434 -13.76 -23.55 -3.64
N ILE A 435 -14.66 -24.01 -4.53
CA ILE A 435 -15.67 -25.03 -4.21
C ILE A 435 -14.99 -26.32 -3.74
N LYS A 436 -13.92 -26.75 -4.41
CA LYS A 436 -13.17 -27.96 -4.05
C LYS A 436 -12.48 -27.84 -2.69
N LEU A 437 -12.01 -26.64 -2.32
CA LEU A 437 -11.32 -26.40 -1.05
C LEU A 437 -12.28 -26.16 0.14
N LYS A 438 -13.52 -25.77 -0.13
CA LYS A 438 -14.51 -25.44 0.90
C LYS A 438 -14.69 -26.52 1.98
N PRO A 439 -14.82 -27.83 1.65
CA PRO A 439 -14.92 -28.88 2.67
C PRO A 439 -13.68 -28.99 3.56
N HIS A 440 -12.50 -28.65 3.05
CA HIS A 440 -11.25 -28.65 3.82
C HIS A 440 -11.22 -27.47 4.80
N PHE A 441 -11.71 -26.29 4.40
CA PHE A 441 -11.88 -25.16 5.31
C PHE A 441 -12.91 -25.46 6.41
N GLU A 442 -14.03 -26.08 6.06
CA GLU A 442 -15.06 -26.49 7.01
C GLU A 442 -14.55 -27.58 7.97
N THR A 443 -13.84 -28.59 7.49
CA THR A 443 -13.22 -29.62 8.34
C THR A 443 -12.17 -29.03 9.29
N ALA A 444 -11.41 -28.05 8.82
CA ALA A 444 -10.46 -27.31 9.65
C ALA A 444 -11.17 -26.54 10.77
N ARG A 445 -12.45 -26.17 10.61
CA ARG A 445 -13.28 -25.56 11.66
C ARG A 445 -13.83 -26.57 12.68
N VAL A 446 -14.12 -27.81 12.27
CA VAL A 446 -14.82 -28.81 13.11
C VAL A 446 -13.89 -29.70 13.96
N LYS A 447 -12.71 -30.10 13.47
CA LYS A 447 -11.85 -31.08 14.19
C LYS A 447 -11.06 -30.47 15.36
N VAL A 448 -11.69 -29.80 16.31
CA VAL A 448 -11.05 -29.36 17.55
C VAL A 448 -11.31 -30.42 18.61
N PRO A 449 -10.32 -31.20 19.05
CA PRO A 449 -10.50 -32.09 20.20
C PRO A 449 -10.67 -31.22 21.45
N VAL A 450 -11.92 -31.03 21.87
CA VAL A 450 -12.23 -30.51 23.20
C VAL A 450 -12.19 -31.70 24.14
N LYS A 451 -11.51 -31.57 25.29
CA LYS A 451 -11.75 -32.46 26.42
C LYS A 451 -13.20 -32.26 26.86
N GLY A 452 -14.09 -33.09 26.32
CA GLY A 452 -15.46 -33.25 26.83
C GLY A 452 -16.61 -32.56 26.09
N ASP A 453 -16.53 -32.22 24.80
CA ASP A 453 -17.68 -32.28 23.85
C ASP A 453 -17.36 -31.65 22.47
N LEU A 454 -17.83 -32.29 21.41
CA LEU A 454 -17.76 -31.82 20.01
C LEU A 454 -18.73 -30.65 19.81
N ILE A 455 -18.25 -29.41 19.90
CA ILE A 455 -19.03 -28.24 19.48
C ILE A 455 -18.64 -27.95 18.03
N PHE A 456 -19.51 -28.31 17.07
CA PHE A 456 -19.79 -27.63 15.78
C PHE A 456 -20.59 -28.60 14.89
N ASN A 457 -21.90 -28.72 15.14
CA ASN A 457 -22.81 -29.45 14.25
C ASN A 457 -23.79 -28.56 13.47
N GLU A 458 -23.83 -27.24 13.70
CA GLU A 458 -24.72 -26.36 12.94
C GLU A 458 -24.02 -25.02 12.66
N LEU A 459 -23.46 -24.90 11.44
CA LEU A 459 -23.10 -23.65 10.77
C LEU A 459 -23.56 -23.71 9.32
#